data_AF-A0A150WUM3-F1
#
_entry.id   AF-A0A150WUM3-F1
#
_cell.length_a   1.000
_cell.length_b   1.000
_cell.length_c   1.000
_cell.angle_alpha   90.00
_cell.angle_beta   90.00
_cell.angle_gamma   90.00
#
_symmetry.space_group_name_H-M   'P 1'
#
loop_
_entity.id
_entity.type
_entity.pdbx_description
1 polymer ?
#
loop_
_entity_poly.entity_id
_entity_poly.type
_entity_poly.pdbx_seq_one_letter_code
_entity_poly.pdbx_strand_id
1 'polypeptide(L)'
;MVRRLQTSRMLIPLLLSLHGFNALAADLSPQIANKHLLPKAVQVQVTQRGMKYFDNRLSDLLGNLGVKLDEGYFPAMSYTFEKPINPDDFKDSNPEIVKMYAQVRDLLTQWLVGFSLDEHRPSIEIGESGYIANFSRFGLVTDEALMKSLGKRDGAVLAIELEVKKLSIATHSVKAWDMNNEFLGQVGLEDVSITAGDDTTPLKIRLPFYIRSNANGGLDFEALEIDNNLSETPIAYQYKKLIVPQIAVEINGKKFQLNTAQLDAMLMEQAPVILQKVRESLGDFARKQLPELLNQKAKEFLSGSLEQVQDMVPPGTEEYDRRPNFKWGLQLQNINLKKSLNIELTAYVEDPINPKSRPVASNGPRGLPQVNLMPQENYDLALTLDRALINRVLQLSYERKNFETIRQSNGTVLKLKAAPTIDYVKTPAGAVLKPQEAFVKLHVSVENEPNHIALKDKIVIDFDIIAKLRQLSDKSGMQLQLHSIDVDSLVMDNKYLSLVGKLMPGKVREGVKDRLREQSAGWKTVDEVIPGSLPLPPVILGIKLDINRVAVDPNGHIVMYLDYAKTGAKK
;
A
#
# COMPACT_ATOMS: atom_id res chain seq x y z
N MET A 1 -22.33 -10.09 -31.14
CA MET A 1 -22.56 -9.90 -29.68
C MET A 1 -21.19 -9.77 -29.04
N VAL A 2 -20.76 -8.54 -28.76
CA VAL A 2 -19.38 -8.22 -28.34
C VAL A 2 -19.27 -8.41 -26.82
N ARG A 3 -18.63 -9.50 -26.39
CA ARG A 3 -18.22 -9.68 -24.98
C ARG A 3 -16.84 -9.05 -24.81
N ARG A 4 -16.79 -7.93 -24.06
CA ARG A 4 -15.55 -7.29 -23.63
C ARG A 4 -14.81 -8.21 -22.67
N LEU A 5 -13.55 -8.51 -23.01
CA LEU A 5 -12.58 -9.23 -22.20
C LEU A 5 -12.24 -8.41 -20.94
N GLN A 6 -12.32 -9.05 -19.78
CA GLN A 6 -11.79 -8.55 -18.52
C GLN A 6 -10.26 -8.68 -18.54
N THR A 7 -9.56 -7.56 -18.52
CA THR A 7 -8.11 -7.50 -18.36
C THR A 7 -7.72 -7.80 -16.91
N SER A 8 -6.90 -8.82 -16.71
CA SER A 8 -6.36 -9.23 -15.42
C SER A 8 -5.38 -8.17 -14.90
N ARG A 9 -5.65 -7.69 -13.68
CA ARG A 9 -4.81 -6.72 -12.95
C ARG A 9 -4.00 -7.50 -11.91
N MET A 10 -2.70 -7.62 -12.11
CA MET A 10 -1.76 -8.23 -11.14
C MET A 10 -0.50 -7.36 -11.04
N LEU A 11 0.12 -7.32 -9.86
CA LEU A 11 1.35 -6.57 -9.45
C LEU A 11 1.20 -5.13 -8.92
N ILE A 12 0.37 -4.90 -7.88
CA ILE A 12 0.40 -3.61 -7.15
C ILE A 12 0.02 -3.70 -5.62
N PRO A 13 0.06 -4.83 -4.87
CA PRO A 13 -0.74 -4.93 -3.61
C PRO A 13 -0.27 -4.04 -2.44
N LEU A 14 0.99 -3.61 -2.40
CA LEU A 14 1.48 -2.73 -1.32
C LEU A 14 1.21 -1.23 -1.57
N LEU A 15 1.19 -0.83 -2.84
CA LEU A 15 0.86 0.54 -3.28
C LEU A 15 -0.65 0.70 -3.53
N LEU A 16 -1.38 -0.42 -3.60
CA LEU A 16 -2.82 -0.49 -3.72
C LEU A 16 -3.59 -0.34 -2.42
N SER A 17 -3.04 -0.24 -1.20
CA SER A 17 -3.92 0.14 -0.05
C SER A 17 -4.33 1.59 -0.06
N LEU A 18 -3.56 2.45 -0.74
CA LEU A 18 -4.02 3.79 -1.09
C LEU A 18 -5.03 3.75 -2.25
N HIS A 19 -5.07 2.65 -3.01
CA HIS A 19 -6.09 2.40 -4.05
C HIS A 19 -7.24 1.46 -3.64
N GLY A 20 -7.17 0.80 -2.48
CA GLY A 20 -8.21 -0.07 -1.93
C GLY A 20 -9.38 0.75 -1.39
N PHE A 21 -9.19 2.07 -1.28
CA PHE A 21 -10.23 3.08 -1.15
C PHE A 21 -10.62 3.73 -2.50
N ASN A 22 -9.92 3.43 -3.60
CA ASN A 22 -10.15 4.03 -4.93
C ASN A 22 -11.20 3.29 -5.78
N ALA A 23 -11.84 2.23 -5.29
CA ALA A 23 -12.87 1.52 -6.07
C ALA A 23 -14.26 2.19 -6.05
N LEU A 24 -14.49 3.26 -5.27
CA LEU A 24 -15.77 4.00 -5.27
C LEU A 24 -15.65 5.53 -5.14
N ALA A 25 -14.46 6.14 -5.17
CA ALA A 25 -14.31 7.58 -4.92
C ALA A 25 -13.46 8.36 -5.95
N ALA A 26 -13.00 7.71 -7.02
CA ALA A 26 -12.55 8.47 -8.19
C ALA A 26 -13.78 8.81 -9.04
N ASP A 27 -14.07 10.10 -9.15
CA ASP A 27 -14.69 10.77 -10.32
C ASP A 27 -16.04 11.52 -10.18
N LEU A 28 -16.49 11.90 -8.97
CA LEU A 28 -17.68 12.79 -8.85
C LEU A 28 -17.63 13.87 -7.74
N SER A 29 -16.51 14.05 -7.04
CA SER A 29 -16.41 15.14 -6.06
C SER A 29 -16.02 16.46 -6.75
N PRO A 30 -16.72 17.59 -6.52
CA PRO A 30 -16.35 18.87 -7.11
C PRO A 30 -14.89 19.22 -6.78
N GLN A 31 -14.15 19.69 -7.79
CA GLN A 31 -12.76 20.08 -7.63
C GLN A 31 -12.63 21.12 -6.52
N ILE A 32 -11.83 20.80 -5.50
CA ILE A 32 -11.52 21.71 -4.41
C ILE A 32 -10.57 22.77 -4.97
N ALA A 33 -11.10 23.97 -5.21
CA ALA A 33 -10.37 25.04 -5.88
C ALA A 33 -9.11 25.51 -5.11
N ASN A 34 -9.13 25.44 -3.76
CA ASN A 34 -8.00 25.78 -2.90
C ASN A 34 -7.90 24.77 -1.75
N LYS A 35 -6.82 23.97 -1.73
CA LYS A 35 -6.53 23.03 -0.64
C LYS A 35 -5.61 23.70 0.37
N HIS A 36 -6.07 23.88 1.61
CA HIS A 36 -5.27 24.37 2.72
C HIS A 36 -4.59 23.18 3.41
N LEU A 37 -3.43 22.82 2.89
CA LEU A 37 -2.64 21.69 3.33
C LEU A 37 -2.10 21.88 4.75
N LEU A 38 -2.34 20.88 5.61
CA LEU A 38 -1.76 20.71 6.93
C LEU A 38 -0.60 19.70 6.82
N PRO A 39 0.66 20.17 6.80
CA PRO A 39 1.81 19.29 6.60
C PRO A 39 1.99 18.35 7.81
N LYS A 40 2.37 17.09 7.54
CA LYS A 40 2.60 16.06 8.57
C LYS A 40 1.45 15.86 9.56
N ALA A 41 0.23 16.19 9.15
CA ALA A 41 -0.95 16.08 10.01
C ALA A 41 -1.28 14.64 10.40
N VAL A 42 -0.86 13.67 9.58
CA VAL A 42 -0.95 12.24 9.89
C VAL A 42 0.40 11.58 9.64
N GLN A 43 0.88 10.76 10.56
CA GLN A 43 2.07 9.94 10.37
C GLN A 43 1.77 8.49 10.73
N VAL A 44 2.25 7.57 9.89
CA VAL A 44 2.21 6.13 10.13
C VAL A 44 3.64 5.64 10.28
N GLN A 45 3.94 4.99 11.40
CA GLN A 45 5.18 4.28 11.62
C GLN A 45 4.91 2.78 11.67
N VAL A 46 5.53 2.03 10.78
CA VAL A 46 5.59 0.56 10.83
C VAL A 46 6.86 0.15 11.58
N THR A 47 6.71 -0.51 12.72
CA THR A 47 7.85 -0.96 13.54
C THR A 47 8.57 -2.13 12.89
N GLN A 48 9.74 -2.52 13.41
CA GLN A 48 10.40 -3.75 12.98
C GLN A 48 9.50 -4.98 13.15
N ARG A 49 8.71 -5.01 14.22
CA ARG A 49 7.73 -6.06 14.47
C ARG A 49 6.63 -6.05 13.40
N GLY A 50 6.11 -4.87 13.06
CA GLY A 50 5.13 -4.71 11.99
C GLY A 50 5.69 -5.08 10.61
N MET A 51 6.94 -4.71 10.29
CA MET A 51 7.57 -5.08 9.02
C MET A 51 7.77 -6.60 8.89
N LYS A 52 8.13 -7.29 9.98
CA LYS A 52 8.21 -8.77 10.02
C LYS A 52 6.88 -9.46 9.74
N TYR A 53 5.75 -8.79 9.93
CA TYR A 53 4.45 -9.37 9.56
C TYR A 53 4.37 -9.61 8.04
N PHE A 54 4.78 -8.63 7.23
CA PHE A 54 4.76 -8.76 5.77
C PHE A 54 5.84 -9.71 5.23
N ASP A 55 6.98 -9.82 5.92
CA ASP A 55 7.99 -10.83 5.60
C ASP A 55 7.42 -12.25 5.69
N ASN A 56 6.64 -12.53 6.73
CA ASN A 56 6.15 -13.89 7.00
C ASN A 56 4.77 -14.20 6.41
N ARG A 57 3.96 -13.19 6.07
CA ARG A 57 2.54 -13.37 5.73
C ARG A 57 2.14 -12.80 4.37
N LEU A 58 3.07 -12.36 3.53
CA LEU A 58 2.72 -11.78 2.23
C LEU A 58 1.90 -12.77 1.37
N SER A 59 2.28 -14.05 1.33
CA SER A 59 1.52 -15.07 0.60
C SER A 59 0.06 -15.17 1.06
N ASP A 60 -0.18 -15.30 2.38
CA ASP A 60 -1.53 -15.33 2.95
C ASP A 60 -2.34 -14.07 2.62
N LEU A 61 -1.69 -12.90 2.67
CA LEU A 61 -2.32 -11.63 2.33
C LEU A 61 -2.77 -11.59 0.87
N LEU A 62 -1.92 -12.04 -0.06
CA LEU A 62 -2.29 -12.11 -1.47
C LEU A 62 -3.35 -13.18 -1.75
N GLY A 63 -3.27 -14.32 -1.06
CA GLY A 63 -4.29 -15.38 -1.12
C GLY A 63 -5.67 -14.89 -0.68
N ASN A 64 -5.74 -14.11 0.40
CA ASN A 64 -6.99 -13.47 0.84
C ASN A 64 -7.54 -12.45 -0.16
N LEU A 65 -6.69 -11.90 -1.03
CA LEU A 65 -7.07 -11.03 -2.15
C LEU A 65 -7.42 -11.82 -3.43
N GLY A 66 -7.46 -13.16 -3.36
CA GLY A 66 -7.79 -14.03 -4.48
C GLY A 66 -6.62 -14.33 -5.42
N VAL A 67 -5.39 -14.00 -5.02
CA VAL A 67 -4.19 -14.27 -5.83
C VAL A 67 -3.62 -15.64 -5.43
N LYS A 68 -3.62 -16.58 -6.38
CA LYS A 68 -2.86 -17.83 -6.27
C LYS A 68 -1.59 -17.68 -7.09
N LEU A 69 -0.45 -17.97 -6.47
CA LEU A 69 0.85 -17.90 -7.12
C LEU A 69 1.46 -19.29 -7.36
N ASP A 70 0.90 -20.32 -6.73
CA ASP A 70 1.45 -21.69 -6.75
C ASP A 70 1.25 -22.39 -8.09
N GLU A 71 0.30 -21.91 -8.92
CA GLU A 71 0.01 -22.46 -10.23
C GLU A 71 -0.38 -21.35 -11.21
N GLY A 72 -0.05 -21.54 -12.48
CA GLY A 72 -0.51 -20.65 -13.53
C GLY A 72 -0.45 -21.28 -14.91
N TYR A 73 -1.15 -20.65 -15.84
CA TYR A 73 -1.37 -21.13 -17.19
C TYR A 73 -0.98 -20.06 -18.21
N PHE A 74 -0.34 -20.50 -19.29
CA PHE A 74 0.00 -19.68 -20.44
C PHE A 74 -0.64 -20.28 -21.69
N PRO A 75 -1.36 -19.47 -22.49
CA PRO A 75 -1.90 -19.94 -23.76
C PRO A 75 -0.77 -20.35 -24.71
N ALA A 76 -1.11 -21.18 -25.69
CA ALA A 76 -0.17 -21.54 -26.76
C ALA A 76 0.36 -20.27 -27.45
N MET A 77 1.66 -20.28 -27.75
CA MET A 77 2.38 -19.19 -28.39
C MET A 77 2.94 -19.66 -29.72
N SER A 78 2.82 -18.84 -30.75
CA SER A 78 3.48 -19.06 -32.03
C SER A 78 4.28 -17.83 -32.44
N TYR A 79 5.45 -18.06 -33.03
CA TYR A 79 6.32 -17.02 -33.54
C TYR A 79 6.86 -17.46 -34.89
N THR A 80 6.58 -16.66 -35.92
CA THR A 80 7.15 -16.85 -37.25
C THR A 80 8.06 -15.67 -37.56
N PHE A 81 9.25 -15.97 -38.06
CA PHE A 81 10.22 -14.94 -38.45
C PHE A 81 9.62 -14.09 -39.58
N GLU A 82 9.65 -12.77 -39.40
CA GLU A 82 9.07 -11.83 -40.38
C GLU A 82 9.82 -11.87 -41.71
N LYS A 83 11.14 -12.06 -41.66
CA LYS A 83 12.03 -12.15 -42.83
C LYS A 83 12.79 -13.48 -42.82
N PRO A 84 13.17 -13.99 -44.00
CA PRO A 84 14.08 -15.11 -44.09
C PRO A 84 15.40 -14.80 -43.38
N ILE A 85 16.02 -15.82 -42.80
CA ILE A 85 17.34 -15.76 -42.17
C ILE A 85 18.39 -16.30 -43.14
N ASN A 86 19.56 -15.65 -43.17
CA ASN A 86 20.72 -16.19 -43.84
C ASN A 86 21.62 -16.88 -42.80
N PRO A 87 21.87 -18.20 -42.93
CA PRO A 87 22.78 -18.92 -42.03
C PRO A 87 24.18 -18.32 -41.93
N ASP A 88 24.67 -17.64 -42.98
CA ASP A 88 25.97 -16.97 -42.97
C ASP A 88 26.04 -15.81 -41.94
N ASP A 89 24.91 -15.21 -41.58
CA ASP A 89 24.84 -14.14 -40.56
C ASP A 89 25.25 -14.66 -39.16
N PHE A 90 25.22 -15.98 -38.96
CA PHE A 90 25.59 -16.62 -37.69
C PHE A 90 27.02 -17.14 -37.67
N LYS A 91 27.83 -16.89 -38.71
CA LYS A 91 29.19 -17.45 -38.85
C LYS A 91 30.13 -17.07 -37.71
N ASP A 92 30.01 -15.84 -37.20
CA ASP A 92 30.85 -15.35 -36.10
C ASP A 92 30.45 -15.94 -34.74
N SER A 93 29.17 -16.30 -34.58
CA SER A 93 28.64 -16.86 -33.33
C SER A 93 28.63 -18.38 -33.30
N ASN A 94 28.52 -19.04 -34.45
CA ASN A 94 28.33 -20.49 -34.60
C ASN A 94 29.07 -21.05 -35.84
N PRO A 95 30.40 -20.88 -35.96
CA PRO A 95 31.14 -21.16 -37.20
C PRO A 95 31.05 -22.63 -37.65
N GLU A 96 31.04 -23.58 -36.72
CA GLU A 96 30.96 -25.01 -37.05
C GLU A 96 29.58 -25.40 -37.59
N ILE A 97 28.50 -24.85 -37.03
CA ILE A 97 27.13 -25.12 -37.47
C ILE A 97 26.91 -24.56 -38.87
N VAL A 98 27.37 -23.33 -39.13
CA VAL A 98 27.28 -22.70 -40.46
C VAL A 98 28.07 -23.50 -41.50
N LYS A 99 29.27 -23.96 -41.15
CA LYS A 99 30.08 -24.82 -42.02
C LYS A 99 29.40 -26.16 -42.33
N MET A 100 28.85 -26.82 -41.31
CA MET A 100 28.11 -28.07 -41.47
C MET A 100 26.87 -27.88 -42.35
N TYR A 101 26.13 -26.80 -42.13
CA TYR A 101 24.98 -26.44 -42.96
C TYR A 101 25.36 -26.24 -44.43
N ALA A 102 26.44 -25.50 -44.70
CA ALA A 102 26.94 -25.32 -46.06
C ALA A 102 27.29 -26.66 -46.72
N GLN A 103 27.98 -27.55 -45.99
CA GLN A 103 28.29 -28.89 -46.48
C GLN A 103 27.05 -29.74 -46.78
N VAL A 104 26.04 -29.71 -45.90
CA VAL A 104 24.78 -30.44 -46.11
C VAL A 104 24.03 -29.88 -47.31
N ARG A 105 23.94 -28.55 -47.43
CA ARG A 105 23.33 -27.87 -48.57
C ARG A 105 24.01 -28.27 -49.88
N ASP A 106 25.33 -28.20 -49.93
CA ASP A 106 26.11 -28.54 -51.13
C ASP A 106 25.93 -30.01 -51.53
N LEU A 107 25.92 -30.93 -50.56
CA LEU A 107 25.65 -32.35 -50.80
C LEU A 107 24.24 -32.59 -51.35
N LEU A 108 23.22 -31.96 -50.76
CA LEU A 108 21.84 -32.09 -51.21
C LEU A 108 21.67 -31.54 -52.63
N THR A 109 22.24 -30.38 -52.94
CA THR A 109 22.21 -29.80 -54.29
C THR A 109 22.97 -30.65 -55.31
N GLN A 110 24.07 -31.29 -54.91
CA GLN A 110 24.83 -32.18 -55.79
C GLN A 110 24.11 -33.51 -56.07
N TRP A 111 23.46 -34.09 -55.05
CA TRP A 111 22.85 -35.42 -55.16
C TRP A 111 21.42 -35.38 -55.70
N LEU A 112 20.70 -34.29 -55.51
CA LEU A 112 19.31 -34.13 -55.93
C LEU A 112 19.24 -33.12 -57.08
N VAL A 113 19.29 -33.62 -58.33
CA VAL A 113 19.25 -32.77 -59.53
C VAL A 113 17.97 -31.93 -59.55
N GLY A 114 18.13 -30.60 -59.57
CA GLY A 114 17.01 -29.65 -59.53
C GLY A 114 16.58 -29.22 -58.12
N PHE A 115 17.26 -29.68 -57.07
CA PHE A 115 17.00 -29.25 -55.69
C PHE A 115 17.68 -27.92 -55.39
N SER A 116 16.90 -26.95 -54.91
CA SER A 116 17.37 -25.72 -54.29
C SER A 116 16.78 -25.58 -52.91
N LEU A 117 17.60 -25.14 -51.96
CA LEU A 117 17.16 -24.80 -50.62
C LEU A 117 16.89 -23.29 -50.59
N ASP A 118 15.66 -22.89 -50.27
CA ASP A 118 15.29 -21.49 -50.16
C ASP A 118 15.85 -20.90 -48.86
N GLU A 119 15.98 -19.57 -48.80
CA GLU A 119 16.35 -18.90 -47.56
C GLU A 119 15.37 -19.27 -46.45
N HIS A 120 15.90 -19.65 -45.29
CA HIS A 120 15.10 -20.22 -44.20
C HIS A 120 14.13 -19.19 -43.63
N ARG A 121 12.87 -19.57 -43.43
CA ARG A 121 11.90 -18.75 -42.68
C ARG A 121 11.31 -19.56 -41.54
N PRO A 122 12.00 -19.62 -40.39
CA PRO A 122 11.57 -20.46 -39.28
C PRO A 122 10.25 -20.00 -38.67
N SER A 123 9.49 -20.96 -38.19
CA SER A 123 8.33 -20.77 -37.33
C SER A 123 8.44 -21.71 -36.13
N ILE A 124 8.12 -21.19 -34.95
CA ILE A 124 8.19 -21.89 -33.67
C ILE A 124 6.82 -21.83 -33.02
N GLU A 125 6.36 -22.96 -32.48
CA GLU A 125 5.13 -23.08 -31.71
C GLU A 125 5.44 -23.72 -30.35
N ILE A 126 5.00 -23.06 -29.29
CA ILE A 126 4.99 -23.58 -27.93
C ILE A 126 3.53 -23.82 -27.57
N GLY A 127 3.18 -25.07 -27.27
CA GLY A 127 1.82 -25.45 -26.88
C GLY A 127 1.40 -24.79 -25.58
N GLU A 128 0.16 -25.06 -25.17
CA GLU A 128 -0.35 -24.61 -23.89
C GLU A 128 0.59 -25.05 -22.76
N SER A 129 0.95 -24.08 -21.93
CA SER A 129 1.98 -24.25 -20.91
C SER A 129 1.41 -23.96 -19.53
N GLY A 130 1.96 -24.60 -18.52
CA GLY A 130 1.61 -24.35 -17.13
C GLY A 130 2.83 -24.34 -16.25
N TYR A 131 2.71 -23.69 -15.09
CA TYR A 131 3.72 -23.79 -14.05
C TYR A 131 3.10 -24.22 -12.72
N ILE A 132 3.90 -24.91 -11.91
CA ILE A 132 3.62 -25.24 -10.52
C ILE A 132 4.83 -24.81 -9.70
N ALA A 133 4.62 -24.01 -8.66
CA ALA A 133 5.64 -23.50 -7.78
C ALA A 133 5.33 -23.86 -6.32
N ASN A 134 6.30 -24.47 -5.63
CA ASN A 134 6.22 -24.75 -4.20
C ASN A 134 7.08 -23.75 -3.42
N PHE A 135 6.45 -22.71 -2.87
CA PHE A 135 7.13 -21.68 -2.10
C PHE A 135 7.41 -22.13 -0.67
N SER A 136 8.67 -22.08 -0.23
CA SER A 136 9.02 -22.12 1.19
C SER A 136 9.00 -20.74 1.84
N ARG A 137 9.21 -19.69 1.03
CA ARG A 137 9.11 -18.30 1.48
C ARG A 137 8.57 -17.41 0.37
N PHE A 138 7.67 -16.52 0.76
CA PHE A 138 7.25 -15.40 -0.06
C PHE A 138 6.93 -14.22 0.85
N GLY A 139 7.86 -13.28 0.92
CA GLY A 139 7.86 -12.19 1.89
C GLY A 139 8.17 -10.85 1.27
N LEU A 140 7.72 -9.79 1.94
CA LEU A 140 8.18 -8.43 1.66
C LEU A 140 9.07 -7.96 2.81
N VAL A 141 10.30 -7.63 2.50
CA VAL A 141 11.27 -7.12 3.48
C VAL A 141 11.67 -5.68 3.17
N THR A 142 12.17 -4.98 4.18
CA THR A 142 12.75 -3.64 4.04
C THR A 142 14.26 -3.73 4.12
N ASP A 143 15.01 -2.96 3.33
CA ASP A 143 16.47 -3.04 3.28
C ASP A 143 17.14 -1.67 3.49
N GLU A 144 17.36 -1.31 4.77
CA GLU A 144 18.06 -0.08 5.15
C GLU A 144 19.54 -0.10 4.70
N ALA A 145 20.17 -1.28 4.64
CA ALA A 145 21.58 -1.41 4.28
C ALA A 145 21.79 -1.13 2.79
N LEU A 146 20.94 -1.68 1.94
CA LEU A 146 20.92 -1.39 0.50
C LEU A 146 20.54 0.07 0.23
N MET A 147 19.59 0.63 0.98
CA MET A 147 19.26 2.05 0.86
C MET A 147 20.48 2.95 1.12
N LYS A 148 21.28 2.61 2.15
CA LYS A 148 22.52 3.32 2.50
C LYS A 148 23.62 3.13 1.45
N SER A 149 23.81 1.92 0.93
CA SER A 149 24.83 1.65 -0.09
C SER A 149 24.54 2.36 -1.41
N LEU A 150 23.26 2.53 -1.76
CA LEU A 150 22.80 3.31 -2.91
C LEU A 150 22.86 4.84 -2.68
N GLY A 151 23.23 5.30 -1.48
CA GLY A 151 23.31 6.73 -1.17
C GLY A 151 21.96 7.46 -1.11
N LYS A 152 20.84 6.74 -1.05
CA LYS A 152 19.49 7.32 -0.97
C LYS A 152 19.23 7.82 0.45
N ARG A 153 18.80 9.08 0.59
CA ARG A 153 18.60 9.76 1.90
C ARG A 153 17.14 9.78 2.35
N ASP A 154 16.23 9.60 1.41
CA ASP A 154 14.77 9.60 1.52
C ASP A 154 14.19 8.38 0.79
N GLY A 155 12.91 8.09 1.03
CA GLY A 155 12.23 6.93 0.48
C GLY A 155 12.45 5.65 1.31
N ALA A 156 12.18 4.52 0.69
CA ALA A 156 12.37 3.19 1.26
C ALA A 156 12.81 2.21 0.17
N VAL A 157 13.77 1.36 0.49
CA VAL A 157 14.06 0.16 -0.31
C VAL A 157 13.31 -1.00 0.31
N LEU A 158 12.49 -1.64 -0.51
CA LEU A 158 11.74 -2.84 -0.19
C LEU A 158 12.22 -3.96 -1.12
N ALA A 159 12.09 -5.22 -0.71
CA ALA A 159 12.38 -6.35 -1.57
C ALA A 159 11.33 -7.44 -1.42
N ILE A 160 10.86 -7.96 -2.54
CA ILE A 160 10.11 -9.21 -2.56
C ILE A 160 11.14 -10.34 -2.54
N GLU A 161 11.08 -11.19 -1.52
CA GLU A 161 11.92 -12.37 -1.38
C GLU A 161 11.09 -13.62 -1.62
N LEU A 162 11.51 -14.39 -2.62
CA LEU A 162 10.92 -15.65 -3.03
C LEU A 162 11.92 -16.76 -2.78
N GLU A 163 11.48 -17.82 -2.12
CA GLU A 163 12.20 -19.08 -2.04
C GLU A 163 11.27 -20.20 -2.53
N VAL A 164 11.67 -20.83 -3.64
CA VAL A 164 10.89 -21.86 -4.34
C VAL A 164 11.66 -23.17 -4.26
N LYS A 165 11.12 -24.12 -3.49
CA LYS A 165 11.68 -25.46 -3.34
C LYS A 165 11.61 -26.26 -4.63
N LYS A 166 10.57 -26.04 -5.41
CA LYS A 166 10.38 -26.70 -6.70
C LYS A 166 9.53 -25.83 -7.60
N LEU A 167 10.08 -25.43 -8.73
CA LEU A 167 9.37 -24.79 -9.83
C LEU A 167 9.35 -25.78 -10.99
N SER A 168 8.18 -26.19 -11.44
CA SER A 168 8.00 -27.01 -12.63
C SER A 168 7.26 -26.18 -13.68
N ILE A 169 7.85 -26.03 -14.86
CA ILE A 169 7.19 -25.44 -16.03
C ILE A 169 7.05 -26.55 -17.05
N ALA A 170 5.85 -26.77 -17.57
CA ALA A 170 5.57 -27.82 -18.53
C ALA A 170 4.74 -27.29 -19.71
N THR A 171 4.98 -27.84 -20.89
CA THR A 171 4.21 -27.56 -22.12
C THR A 171 3.95 -28.85 -22.87
N HIS A 172 2.80 -28.92 -23.55
CA HIS A 172 2.41 -30.09 -24.33
C HIS A 172 3.32 -30.32 -25.53
N SER A 173 3.88 -29.25 -26.12
CA SER A 173 4.85 -29.39 -27.20
C SER A 173 5.67 -28.14 -27.44
N VAL A 174 6.89 -28.32 -27.95
CA VAL A 174 7.69 -27.27 -28.58
C VAL A 174 8.02 -27.75 -29.98
N LYS A 175 7.57 -27.05 -31.01
CA LYS A 175 7.75 -27.42 -32.42
C LYS A 175 8.38 -26.28 -33.19
N ALA A 176 9.24 -26.62 -34.13
CA ALA A 176 9.81 -25.70 -35.09
C ALA A 176 9.73 -26.29 -36.49
N TRP A 177 9.49 -25.44 -37.48
CA TRP A 177 9.49 -25.81 -38.90
C TRP A 177 9.91 -24.62 -39.76
N ASP A 178 10.21 -24.88 -41.02
CA ASP A 178 10.56 -23.84 -41.99
C ASP A 178 9.38 -23.59 -42.94
N MET A 179 8.98 -22.33 -43.08
CA MET A 179 7.87 -21.92 -43.93
C MET A 179 8.22 -21.88 -45.42
N ASN A 180 9.50 -21.71 -45.76
CA ASN A 180 9.96 -21.70 -47.16
C ASN A 180 10.39 -23.11 -47.59
N ASN A 181 10.89 -23.91 -46.65
CA ASN A 181 11.41 -25.26 -46.89
C ASN A 181 10.53 -26.32 -46.19
N GLU A 182 9.24 -26.37 -46.51
CA GLU A 182 8.25 -27.24 -45.84
C GLU A 182 8.62 -28.74 -45.90
N PHE A 183 9.38 -29.16 -46.92
CA PHE A 183 9.84 -30.54 -47.08
C PHE A 183 10.75 -31.03 -45.95
N LEU A 184 11.38 -30.12 -45.19
CA LEU A 184 12.18 -30.46 -44.00
C LEU A 184 11.31 -31.00 -42.86
N GLY A 185 9.98 -30.76 -42.93
CA GLY A 185 9.04 -31.18 -41.92
C GLY A 185 9.17 -30.41 -40.60
N GLN A 186 8.55 -30.96 -39.55
CA GLN A 186 8.60 -30.38 -38.21
C GLN A 186 9.62 -31.12 -37.34
N VAL A 187 10.37 -30.35 -36.55
CA VAL A 187 11.25 -30.85 -35.50
C VAL A 187 10.81 -30.30 -34.16
N GLY A 188 10.95 -31.06 -33.09
CA GLY A 188 10.45 -30.60 -31.80
C GLY A 188 10.32 -31.69 -30.76
N LEU A 189 9.52 -31.42 -29.75
CA LEU A 189 9.42 -32.21 -28.53
C LEU A 189 7.97 -32.23 -28.06
N GLU A 190 7.50 -33.38 -27.59
CA GLU A 190 6.21 -33.54 -26.90
C GLU A 190 6.41 -33.69 -25.39
N ASP A 191 5.46 -33.15 -24.62
CA ASP A 191 5.42 -33.15 -23.15
C ASP A 191 6.75 -32.70 -22.52
N VAL A 192 7.16 -31.47 -22.83
CA VAL A 192 8.41 -30.87 -22.34
C VAL A 192 8.20 -30.31 -20.95
N SER A 193 9.13 -30.58 -20.05
CA SER A 193 9.16 -29.96 -18.73
C SER A 193 10.56 -29.53 -18.29
N ILE A 194 10.59 -28.41 -17.58
CA ILE A 194 11.77 -27.88 -16.91
C ILE A 194 11.43 -27.80 -15.42
N THR A 195 12.24 -28.45 -14.59
CA THR A 195 12.13 -28.35 -13.14
C THR A 195 13.35 -27.63 -12.57
N ALA A 196 13.14 -26.63 -11.73
CA ALA A 196 14.20 -25.88 -11.05
C ALA A 196 14.01 -25.92 -9.53
N GLY A 197 15.12 -26.10 -8.82
CA GLY A 197 15.18 -26.13 -7.35
C GLY A 197 14.81 -27.49 -6.74
N ASP A 198 15.33 -27.74 -5.55
CA ASP A 198 14.93 -28.85 -4.68
C ASP A 198 14.92 -28.43 -3.19
N ASP A 199 14.65 -29.38 -2.29
CA ASP A 199 14.62 -29.12 -0.84
C ASP A 199 15.98 -28.71 -0.24
N THR A 200 17.09 -29.03 -0.91
CA THR A 200 18.46 -28.71 -0.46
C THR A 200 18.98 -27.41 -1.06
N THR A 201 18.63 -27.13 -2.31
CA THR A 201 19.09 -26.00 -3.10
C THR A 201 17.87 -25.32 -3.74
N PRO A 202 17.03 -24.61 -2.96
CA PRO A 202 15.86 -23.95 -3.48
C PRO A 202 16.24 -22.76 -4.37
N LEU A 203 15.38 -22.46 -5.34
CA LEU A 203 15.51 -21.25 -6.16
C LEU A 203 15.17 -20.03 -5.30
N LYS A 204 16.12 -19.11 -5.16
CA LYS A 204 16.01 -17.86 -4.42
C LYS A 204 16.00 -16.71 -5.41
N ILE A 205 14.97 -15.88 -5.31
CA ILE A 205 14.84 -14.66 -6.10
C ILE A 205 14.54 -13.52 -5.16
N ARG A 206 15.34 -12.47 -5.25
CA ARG A 206 15.18 -11.23 -4.51
C ARG A 206 14.96 -10.10 -5.50
N LEU A 207 13.79 -9.49 -5.43
CA LEU A 207 13.35 -8.40 -6.29
C LEU A 207 13.34 -7.10 -5.48
N PRO A 208 14.48 -6.39 -5.34
CA PRO A 208 14.52 -5.11 -4.66
C PRO A 208 13.93 -4.00 -5.52
N PHE A 209 13.28 -3.05 -4.87
CA PHE A 209 12.74 -1.85 -5.48
C PHE A 209 12.75 -0.70 -4.49
N TYR A 210 12.97 0.50 -5.02
CA TYR A 210 12.99 1.74 -4.29
C TYR A 210 11.68 2.50 -4.51
N ILE A 211 11.10 2.99 -3.43
CA ILE A 211 9.91 3.85 -3.46
C ILE A 211 10.20 5.17 -2.76
N ARG A 212 9.67 6.26 -3.29
CA ARG A 212 9.71 7.58 -2.63
C ARG A 212 8.50 8.42 -2.99
N SER A 213 8.19 9.41 -2.17
CA SER A 213 7.20 10.42 -2.55
C SER A 213 7.75 11.34 -3.64
N ASN A 214 6.91 11.74 -4.59
CA ASN A 214 7.26 12.70 -5.62
C ASN A 214 6.63 14.08 -5.35
N ALA A 215 7.04 15.09 -6.13
CA ALA A 215 6.61 16.48 -5.92
C ALA A 215 5.09 16.70 -6.04
N ASN A 216 4.36 15.79 -6.70
CA ASN A 216 2.91 15.84 -6.86
C ASN A 216 2.15 15.09 -5.75
N GLY A 217 2.86 14.61 -4.72
CA GLY A 217 2.29 13.75 -3.67
C GLY A 217 1.88 12.37 -4.19
N GLY A 218 2.50 11.91 -5.27
CA GLY A 218 2.45 10.53 -5.77
C GLY A 218 3.64 9.71 -5.28
N LEU A 219 3.77 8.50 -5.85
CA LEU A 219 4.88 7.60 -5.59
C LEU A 219 5.75 7.45 -6.84
N ASP A 220 7.04 7.69 -6.69
CA ASP A 220 8.03 7.20 -7.65
C ASP A 220 8.43 5.77 -7.24
N PHE A 221 8.61 4.94 -8.26
CA PHE A 221 9.04 3.55 -8.12
C PHE A 221 10.24 3.31 -9.04
N GLU A 222 11.23 2.60 -8.53
CA GLU A 222 12.44 2.21 -9.24
C GLU A 222 12.75 0.75 -8.89
N ALA A 223 12.55 -0.17 -9.82
CA ALA A 223 13.06 -1.53 -9.71
C ALA A 223 14.58 -1.50 -9.72
N LEU A 224 15.20 -2.17 -8.74
CA LEU A 224 16.65 -2.27 -8.58
C LEU A 224 17.15 -3.60 -9.17
N GLU A 225 18.47 -3.79 -9.19
CA GLU A 225 19.09 -5.01 -9.69
C GLU A 225 18.60 -6.25 -8.93
N ILE A 226 18.19 -7.26 -9.69
CA ILE A 226 17.64 -8.50 -9.15
C ILE A 226 18.75 -9.44 -8.74
N ASP A 227 18.66 -9.97 -7.53
CA ASP A 227 19.57 -10.99 -7.00
C ASP A 227 18.89 -12.37 -7.04
N ASN A 228 19.62 -13.38 -7.50
CA ASN A 228 19.14 -14.75 -7.61
C ASN A 228 20.28 -15.76 -7.65
N ASN A 229 19.99 -17.01 -7.29
CA ASN A 229 20.94 -18.12 -7.32
C ASN A 229 20.71 -19.08 -8.50
N LEU A 230 20.18 -18.62 -9.62
CA LEU A 230 19.82 -19.49 -10.75
C LEU A 230 21.02 -20.28 -11.30
N SER A 231 22.23 -19.71 -11.23
CA SER A 231 23.48 -20.35 -11.65
C SER A 231 23.81 -21.61 -10.84
N GLU A 232 23.46 -21.62 -9.55
CA GLU A 232 23.74 -22.71 -8.60
C GLU A 232 22.56 -23.66 -8.45
N THR A 233 21.36 -23.23 -8.85
CA THR A 233 20.14 -24.01 -8.72
C THR A 233 20.16 -25.22 -9.68
N PRO A 234 19.83 -26.43 -9.21
CA PRO A 234 19.70 -27.59 -10.09
C PRO A 234 18.51 -27.38 -11.03
N ILE A 235 18.73 -27.62 -12.32
CA ILE A 235 17.69 -27.55 -13.35
C ILE A 235 17.68 -28.88 -14.09
N ALA A 236 16.54 -29.53 -14.10
CA ALA A 236 16.30 -30.75 -14.86
C ALA A 236 15.42 -30.44 -16.07
N TYR A 237 15.78 -31.02 -17.20
CA TYR A 237 15.01 -30.95 -18.45
C TYR A 237 14.56 -32.36 -18.82
N GLN A 238 13.28 -32.50 -19.15
CA GLN A 238 12.67 -33.77 -19.53
C GLN A 238 11.70 -33.55 -20.68
N TYR A 239 11.60 -34.52 -21.57
CA TYR A 239 10.58 -34.59 -22.61
C TYR A 239 10.17 -36.05 -22.80
N LYS A 240 8.99 -36.29 -23.35
CA LYS A 240 8.48 -37.65 -23.55
C LYS A 240 8.83 -38.23 -24.91
N LYS A 241 8.78 -37.41 -25.96
CA LYS A 241 8.98 -37.86 -27.33
C LYS A 241 9.63 -36.78 -28.19
N LEU A 242 10.64 -37.19 -28.95
CA LEU A 242 11.26 -36.39 -29.99
C LEU A 242 10.38 -36.40 -31.26
N ILE A 243 10.06 -35.21 -31.77
CA ILE A 243 9.40 -35.02 -33.06
C ILE A 243 10.51 -34.79 -34.08
N VAL A 244 10.62 -35.68 -35.06
CA VAL A 244 11.55 -35.57 -36.19
C VAL A 244 10.87 -36.05 -37.47
N PRO A 245 11.23 -35.48 -38.64
CA PRO A 245 10.75 -35.97 -39.93
C PRO A 245 11.21 -37.41 -40.18
N GLN A 246 10.38 -38.19 -40.88
CA GLN A 246 10.75 -39.53 -41.32
C GLN A 246 11.61 -39.42 -42.59
N ILE A 247 12.91 -39.67 -42.45
CA ILE A 247 13.86 -39.67 -43.57
C ILE A 247 14.23 -41.11 -43.90
N ALA A 248 14.02 -41.50 -45.16
CA ALA A 248 14.43 -42.79 -45.68
C ALA A 248 15.28 -42.59 -46.93
N VAL A 249 16.44 -43.22 -47.00
CA VAL A 249 17.25 -43.30 -48.22
C VAL A 249 17.00 -44.65 -48.86
N GLU A 250 16.56 -44.66 -50.11
CA GLU A 250 16.37 -45.90 -50.87
C GLU A 250 17.51 -46.09 -51.88
N ILE A 251 18.29 -47.16 -51.72
CA ILE A 251 19.40 -47.51 -52.61
C ILE A 251 19.14 -48.90 -53.18
N ASN A 252 19.01 -49.02 -54.50
CA ASN A 252 18.75 -50.29 -55.19
C ASN A 252 17.58 -51.08 -54.59
N GLY A 253 16.47 -50.40 -54.25
CA GLY A 253 15.28 -51.02 -53.65
C GLY A 253 15.37 -51.30 -52.15
N LYS A 254 16.50 -51.01 -51.49
CA LYS A 254 16.66 -51.14 -50.03
C LYS A 254 16.45 -49.79 -49.35
N LYS A 255 15.49 -49.74 -48.42
CA LYS A 255 15.20 -48.54 -47.62
C LYS A 255 16.02 -48.52 -46.33
N PHE A 256 16.79 -47.47 -46.14
CA PHE A 256 17.54 -47.17 -44.93
C PHE A 256 16.84 -46.02 -44.21
N GLN A 257 16.25 -46.31 -43.06
CA GLN A 257 15.53 -45.33 -42.25
C GLN A 257 16.50 -44.60 -41.31
N LEU A 258 16.25 -43.32 -41.09
CA LEU A 258 16.92 -42.53 -40.06
C LEU A 258 16.76 -43.19 -38.70
N ASN A 259 17.87 -43.36 -37.98
CA ASN A 259 17.86 -43.96 -36.65
C ASN A 259 17.42 -42.91 -35.60
N THR A 260 16.12 -42.88 -35.31
CA THR A 260 15.53 -41.94 -34.35
C THR A 260 16.06 -42.12 -32.93
N ALA A 261 16.43 -43.35 -32.53
CA ALA A 261 17.01 -43.61 -31.21
C ALA A 261 18.40 -42.98 -31.05
N GLN A 262 19.19 -42.95 -32.13
CA GLN A 262 20.49 -42.29 -32.12
C GLN A 262 20.36 -40.76 -32.06
N LEU A 263 19.37 -40.19 -32.76
CA LEU A 263 19.06 -38.76 -32.66
C LEU A 263 18.61 -38.35 -31.26
N ASP A 264 17.79 -39.18 -30.61
CA ASP A 264 17.35 -38.96 -29.24
C ASP A 264 18.54 -38.96 -28.25
N ALA A 265 19.47 -39.92 -28.41
CA ALA A 265 20.70 -39.96 -27.62
C ALA A 265 21.57 -38.71 -27.85
N MET A 266 21.74 -38.28 -29.11
CA MET A 266 22.50 -37.06 -29.43
C MET A 266 21.86 -35.80 -28.84
N LEU A 267 20.52 -35.71 -28.82
CA LEU A 267 19.83 -34.59 -28.19
C LEU A 267 20.05 -34.57 -26.67
N MET A 268 20.00 -35.73 -26.02
CA MET A 268 20.27 -35.84 -24.59
C MET A 268 21.71 -35.49 -24.23
N GLU A 269 22.68 -35.80 -25.08
CA GLU A 269 24.07 -35.34 -24.94
C GLU A 269 24.20 -33.81 -25.00
N GLN A 270 23.33 -33.15 -25.76
CA GLN A 270 23.27 -31.68 -25.87
C GLN A 270 22.41 -31.01 -24.79
N ALA A 271 21.66 -31.77 -23.99
CA ALA A 271 20.79 -31.22 -22.95
C ALA A 271 21.53 -30.28 -21.96
N PRO A 272 22.78 -30.56 -21.51
CA PRO A 272 23.53 -29.62 -20.67
C PRO A 272 23.77 -28.26 -21.34
N VAL A 273 24.07 -28.25 -22.65
CA VAL A 273 24.30 -27.03 -23.43
C VAL A 273 23.00 -26.23 -23.59
N ILE A 274 21.89 -26.92 -23.87
CA ILE A 274 20.55 -26.30 -23.93
C ILE A 274 20.21 -25.66 -22.59
N LEU A 275 20.39 -26.39 -21.49
CA LEU A 275 20.14 -25.88 -20.14
C LEU A 275 21.02 -24.68 -19.80
N GLN A 276 22.29 -24.68 -20.20
CA GLN A 276 23.16 -23.52 -20.03
C GLN A 276 22.63 -22.31 -20.79
N LYS A 277 22.19 -22.46 -22.05
CA LYS A 277 21.61 -21.37 -22.85
C LYS A 277 20.30 -20.84 -22.26
N VAL A 278 19.48 -21.73 -21.71
CA VAL A 278 18.27 -21.35 -20.96
C VAL A 278 18.65 -20.55 -19.71
N ARG A 279 19.66 -20.97 -18.95
CA ARG A 279 20.16 -20.22 -17.78
C ARG A 279 20.67 -18.84 -18.15
N GLU A 280 21.49 -18.74 -19.20
CA GLU A 280 22.01 -17.47 -19.71
C GLU A 280 20.86 -16.52 -20.10
N SER A 281 19.91 -17.01 -20.89
CA SER A 281 18.74 -16.24 -21.35
C SER A 281 17.85 -15.78 -20.18
N LEU A 282 17.56 -16.66 -19.23
CA LEU A 282 16.78 -16.33 -18.03
C LEU A 282 17.52 -15.33 -17.14
N GLY A 283 18.83 -15.48 -17.01
CA GLY A 283 19.69 -14.55 -16.28
C GLY A 283 19.69 -13.15 -16.90
N ASP A 284 19.83 -13.07 -18.23
CA ASP A 284 19.76 -11.80 -18.96
C ASP A 284 18.37 -11.15 -18.88
N PHE A 285 17.30 -11.94 -19.03
CA PHE A 285 15.93 -11.47 -18.83
C PHE A 285 15.74 -10.90 -17.42
N ALA A 286 16.13 -11.65 -16.39
CA ALA A 286 15.98 -11.24 -15.00
C ALA A 286 16.80 -9.99 -14.66
N ARG A 287 18.01 -9.83 -15.21
CA ARG A 287 18.87 -8.68 -14.89
C ARG A 287 18.52 -7.41 -15.65
N LYS A 288 18.09 -7.52 -16.91
CA LYS A 288 17.89 -6.36 -17.80
C LYS A 288 16.41 -6.08 -18.06
N GLN A 289 15.69 -7.07 -18.59
CA GLN A 289 14.35 -6.87 -19.13
C GLN A 289 13.29 -6.78 -18.03
N LEU A 290 13.39 -7.60 -16.99
CA LEU A 290 12.41 -7.63 -15.90
C LEU A 290 12.35 -6.31 -15.11
N PRO A 291 13.47 -5.69 -14.69
CA PRO A 291 13.43 -4.37 -14.04
C PRO A 291 12.81 -3.28 -14.94
N GLU A 292 13.15 -3.27 -16.23
CA GLU A 292 12.55 -2.33 -17.20
C GLU A 292 11.04 -2.52 -17.32
N LEU A 293 10.59 -3.77 -17.45
CA LEU A 293 9.16 -4.12 -17.49
C LEU A 293 8.44 -3.68 -16.21
N LEU A 294 9.02 -3.96 -15.04
CA LEU A 294 8.46 -3.56 -13.75
C LEU A 294 8.37 -2.05 -13.62
N ASN A 295 9.39 -1.31 -14.05
CA ASN A 295 9.38 0.15 -14.05
C ASN A 295 8.32 0.70 -15.00
N GLN A 296 8.18 0.13 -16.20
CA GLN A 296 7.14 0.53 -17.14
C GLN A 296 5.74 0.29 -16.56
N LYS A 297 5.49 -0.91 -16.01
CA LYS A 297 4.21 -1.24 -15.39
C LYS A 297 3.93 -0.38 -14.16
N ALA A 298 4.91 -0.16 -13.32
CA ALA A 298 4.79 0.75 -12.18
C ALA A 298 4.44 2.17 -12.64
N LYS A 299 5.05 2.68 -13.71
CA LYS A 299 4.68 3.98 -14.28
C LYS A 299 3.24 4.02 -14.79
N GLU A 300 2.76 2.96 -15.43
CA GLU A 300 1.36 2.83 -15.87
C GLU A 300 0.36 2.81 -14.69
N PHE A 301 0.73 2.20 -13.56
CA PHE A 301 -0.16 2.01 -12.42
C PHE A 301 -0.05 3.08 -11.34
N LEU A 302 1.11 3.72 -11.20
CA LEU A 302 1.41 4.72 -10.17
C LEU A 302 1.40 6.15 -10.74
N SER A 303 1.02 6.33 -12.01
CA SER A 303 0.84 7.65 -12.60
C SER A 303 -0.35 8.37 -11.94
N GLY A 304 -0.08 9.20 -10.93
CA GLY A 304 -1.08 10.02 -10.28
C GLY A 304 -0.64 10.50 -8.89
N SER A 305 -1.35 11.49 -8.35
CA SER A 305 -1.25 11.82 -6.93
C SER A 305 -1.91 10.70 -6.11
N LEU A 306 -1.23 10.24 -5.06
CA LEU A 306 -1.86 9.37 -4.07
C LEU A 306 -2.62 10.24 -3.08
N GLU A 307 -3.81 10.61 -3.52
CA GLU A 307 -4.73 11.43 -2.76
C GLU A 307 -6.00 10.65 -2.49
N GLN A 308 -6.37 10.57 -1.22
CA GLN A 308 -7.66 10.08 -0.81
C GLN A 308 -8.52 11.27 -0.43
N VAL A 309 -9.70 11.39 -1.02
CA VAL A 309 -10.69 12.42 -0.66
C VAL A 309 -11.98 11.73 -0.26
N GLN A 310 -12.56 12.14 0.86
CA GLN A 310 -13.87 11.66 1.26
C GLN A 310 -14.75 12.80 1.76
N ASP A 311 -16.04 12.54 1.78
CA ASP A 311 -17.02 13.40 2.43
C ASP A 311 -17.04 13.12 3.93
N MET A 312 -17.04 14.19 4.72
CA MET A 312 -17.16 14.13 6.16
C MET A 312 -18.34 15.00 6.61
N VAL A 313 -19.28 14.40 7.33
CA VAL A 313 -20.39 15.15 7.93
C VAL A 313 -19.81 16.11 8.96
N PRO A 314 -20.06 17.43 8.85
CA PRO A 314 -19.58 18.40 9.83
C PRO A 314 -20.08 18.03 11.23
N PRO A 315 -19.21 18.03 12.26
CA PRO A 315 -19.67 17.91 13.64
C PRO A 315 -20.71 18.98 14.01
N GLY A 316 -21.67 18.60 14.86
CA GLY A 316 -22.77 19.47 15.30
C GLY A 316 -23.88 19.69 14.25
N THR A 317 -23.90 18.94 13.16
CA THR A 317 -24.95 19.01 12.14
C THR A 317 -26.28 18.49 12.69
N GLU A 318 -27.37 19.24 12.51
CA GLU A 318 -28.73 18.82 12.88
C GLU A 318 -29.29 17.78 11.90
N GLU A 319 -30.24 16.94 12.35
CA GLU A 319 -30.79 15.80 11.57
C GLU A 319 -31.37 16.20 10.20
N TYR A 320 -31.86 17.44 10.06
CA TYR A 320 -32.49 17.95 8.83
C TYR A 320 -31.61 18.91 8.01
N ASP A 321 -30.35 19.08 8.38
CA ASP A 321 -29.43 19.92 7.61
C ASP A 321 -29.08 19.29 6.27
N ARG A 322 -29.25 20.07 5.19
CA ARG A 322 -29.00 19.64 3.80
C ARG A 322 -27.73 20.23 3.18
N ARG A 323 -26.93 20.96 3.97
CA ARG A 323 -25.68 21.55 3.49
C ARG A 323 -24.70 20.45 3.07
N PRO A 324 -23.88 20.67 2.02
CA PRO A 324 -22.90 19.68 1.58
C PRO A 324 -21.91 19.33 2.67
N ASN A 325 -21.42 18.09 2.68
CA ASN A 325 -20.40 17.64 3.61
C ASN A 325 -19.06 18.40 3.43
N PHE A 326 -18.22 18.36 4.45
CA PHE A 326 -16.83 18.78 4.30
C PHE A 326 -16.10 17.80 3.38
N LYS A 327 -15.12 18.32 2.65
CA LYS A 327 -14.17 17.50 1.90
C LYS A 327 -12.91 17.37 2.72
N TRP A 328 -12.63 16.16 3.19
CA TRP A 328 -11.37 15.87 3.85
C TRP A 328 -10.50 15.00 2.94
N GLY A 329 -9.19 15.22 2.99
CA GLY A 329 -8.28 14.38 2.22
C GLY A 329 -6.91 14.23 2.83
N LEU A 330 -6.23 13.18 2.37
CA LEU A 330 -4.87 12.82 2.73
C LEU A 330 -4.04 12.72 1.46
N GLN A 331 -2.84 13.27 1.49
CA GLN A 331 -1.87 13.20 0.41
C GLN A 331 -0.53 12.71 0.95
N LEU A 332 0.11 11.80 0.23
CA LEU A 332 1.46 11.36 0.57
C LEU A 332 2.43 12.55 0.52
N GLN A 333 3.13 12.79 1.63
CA GLN A 333 4.14 13.84 1.72
C GLN A 333 5.55 13.28 1.65
N ASN A 334 5.80 12.18 2.37
CA ASN A 334 7.13 11.62 2.49
C ASN A 334 7.11 10.14 2.89
N ILE A 335 8.14 9.41 2.50
CA ILE A 335 8.43 8.05 2.96
C ILE A 335 9.87 8.03 3.42
N ASN A 336 10.13 7.40 4.57
CA ASN A 336 11.47 7.31 5.11
C ASN A 336 11.69 5.98 5.83
N LEU A 337 12.64 5.20 5.34
CA LEU A 337 13.09 3.96 5.95
C LEU A 337 14.36 4.19 6.79
N LYS A 338 14.26 3.90 8.09
CA LYS A 338 15.41 3.68 8.97
C LYS A 338 15.18 2.36 9.71
N LYS A 339 15.30 2.35 11.04
CA LYS A 339 14.85 1.23 11.88
C LYS A 339 13.36 0.91 11.72
N SER A 340 12.56 1.87 11.28
CA SER A 340 11.14 1.74 11.02
C SER A 340 10.80 2.37 9.68
N LEU A 341 9.72 1.92 9.04
CA LEU A 341 9.16 2.57 7.87
C LEU A 341 8.22 3.68 8.34
N ASN A 342 8.53 4.93 8.00
CA ASN A 342 7.71 6.09 8.35
C ASN A 342 7.08 6.66 7.08
N ILE A 343 5.76 6.81 7.11
CA ILE A 343 4.96 7.40 6.04
C ILE A 343 4.34 8.68 6.62
N GLU A 344 4.72 9.82 6.07
CA GLU A 344 4.18 11.14 6.46
C GLU A 344 3.12 11.54 5.44
N LEU A 345 1.95 11.93 5.93
CA LEU A 345 0.82 12.37 5.13
C LEU A 345 0.47 13.81 5.48
N THR A 346 0.29 14.61 4.44
CA THR A 346 -0.38 15.90 4.53
C THR A 346 -1.89 15.65 4.59
N ALA A 347 -2.61 16.42 5.40
CA ALA A 347 -4.07 16.37 5.42
C ALA A 347 -4.67 17.72 5.05
N TYR A 348 -5.92 17.75 4.61
CA TYR A 348 -6.70 18.98 4.53
C TYR A 348 -8.16 18.69 4.84
N VAL A 349 -8.87 19.73 5.28
CA VAL A 349 -10.32 19.73 5.42
C VAL A 349 -10.82 21.06 4.88
N GLU A 350 -11.67 20.97 3.87
CA GLU A 350 -12.27 22.13 3.21
C GLU A 350 -13.78 22.11 3.33
N ASP A 351 -14.32 23.32 3.46
CA ASP A 351 -15.75 23.57 3.40
C ASP A 351 -16.11 24.07 1.98
N PRO A 352 -16.92 23.33 1.21
CA PRO A 352 -17.41 23.79 -0.10
C PRO A 352 -18.17 25.13 -0.05
N ILE A 353 -18.76 25.48 1.09
CA ILE A 353 -19.51 26.73 1.32
C ILE A 353 -18.57 27.88 1.67
N ASN A 354 -17.47 27.58 2.38
CA ASN A 354 -16.49 28.57 2.87
C ASN A 354 -15.07 28.32 2.34
N PRO A 355 -14.85 28.30 1.01
CA PRO A 355 -13.58 27.88 0.40
C PRO A 355 -12.39 28.82 0.64
N LYS A 356 -12.64 30.00 1.24
CA LYS A 356 -11.59 30.98 1.61
C LYS A 356 -11.19 30.89 3.08
N SER A 357 -11.89 30.09 3.89
CA SER A 357 -11.54 29.89 5.29
C SER A 357 -10.17 29.24 5.37
N ARG A 358 -9.25 29.82 6.15
CA ARG A 358 -7.89 29.29 6.32
C ARG A 358 -7.72 28.66 7.70
N PRO A 359 -6.91 27.60 7.85
CA PRO A 359 -6.54 27.07 9.14
C PRO A 359 -5.87 28.14 10.01
N VAL A 360 -6.22 28.19 11.30
CA VAL A 360 -5.60 29.09 12.27
C VAL A 360 -4.25 28.53 12.71
N ALA A 361 -3.16 29.26 12.46
CA ALA A 361 -1.80 28.78 12.71
C ALA A 361 -1.51 28.45 14.19
N SER A 362 -2.08 29.19 15.15
CA SER A 362 -1.90 28.94 16.59
C SER A 362 -2.48 27.60 17.06
N ASN A 363 -3.37 27.00 16.27
CA ASN A 363 -4.01 25.72 16.56
C ASN A 363 -3.21 24.53 16.03
N GLY A 364 -2.04 24.79 15.41
CA GLY A 364 -1.10 23.80 14.90
C GLY A 364 -0.33 23.05 16.00
N PRO A 365 0.45 22.02 15.64
CA PRO A 365 1.27 21.26 16.58
C PRO A 365 2.45 22.10 17.08
N ARG A 366 3.00 21.74 18.23
CA ARG A 366 4.17 22.42 18.85
C ARG A 366 5.52 21.85 18.38
N GLY A 367 5.52 20.77 17.61
CA GLY A 367 6.71 20.06 17.16
C GLY A 367 6.38 18.82 16.35
N LEU A 368 7.36 17.93 16.16
CA LEU A 368 7.15 16.63 15.51
C LEU A 368 6.53 15.62 16.48
N PRO A 369 5.79 14.60 15.99
CA PRO A 369 5.18 13.61 16.85
C PRO A 369 6.23 12.75 17.58
N GLN A 370 5.98 12.45 18.85
CA GLN A 370 6.78 11.53 19.65
C GLN A 370 6.11 10.15 19.72
N VAL A 371 6.55 9.24 18.86
CA VAL A 371 6.03 7.87 18.77
C VAL A 371 6.71 6.87 19.72
N ASN A 372 7.72 7.30 20.47
CA ASN A 372 8.48 6.47 21.41
C ASN A 372 7.92 6.47 22.84
N LEU A 373 6.64 6.82 23.04
CA LEU A 373 5.97 6.74 24.35
C LEU A 373 5.64 5.28 24.73
N MET A 374 5.81 4.36 23.78
CA MET A 374 5.77 2.92 23.96
C MET A 374 6.97 2.30 23.24
N PRO A 375 7.60 1.25 23.78
CA PRO A 375 8.65 0.52 23.08
C PRO A 375 8.14 -0.14 21.79
N GLN A 376 8.93 -0.11 20.71
CA GLN A 376 8.53 -0.55 19.36
C GLN A 376 8.25 -2.05 19.26
N GLU A 377 8.77 -2.85 20.18
CA GLU A 377 8.51 -4.29 20.29
C GLU A 377 7.06 -4.60 20.70
N ASN A 378 6.35 -3.64 21.30
CA ASN A 378 5.02 -3.85 21.87
C ASN A 378 3.87 -3.56 20.90
N TYR A 379 4.15 -3.06 19.69
CA TYR A 379 3.14 -2.73 18.69
C TYR A 379 3.65 -2.91 17.26
N ASP A 380 2.74 -3.11 16.31
CA ASP A 380 3.09 -3.28 14.90
C ASP A 380 3.13 -1.94 14.15
N LEU A 381 2.20 -1.03 14.50
CA LEU A 381 2.01 0.27 13.86
C LEU A 381 1.78 1.37 14.90
N ALA A 382 2.34 2.56 14.69
CA ALA A 382 1.91 3.77 15.38
C ALA A 382 1.30 4.74 14.37
N LEU A 383 0.06 5.18 14.64
CA LEU A 383 -0.64 6.20 13.88
C LEU A 383 -0.71 7.47 14.73
N THR A 384 -0.19 8.58 14.21
CA THR A 384 -0.27 9.88 14.89
C THR A 384 -1.21 10.82 14.16
N LEU A 385 -1.99 11.56 14.94
CA LEU A 385 -2.91 12.57 14.47
C LEU A 385 -2.58 13.91 15.10
N ASP A 386 -2.35 14.92 14.27
CA ASP A 386 -2.13 16.29 14.70
C ASP A 386 -3.44 16.95 15.15
N ARG A 387 -3.40 17.66 16.28
CA ARG A 387 -4.51 18.49 16.77
C ARG A 387 -4.98 19.53 15.76
N ALA A 388 -4.10 20.01 14.87
CA ALA A 388 -4.42 20.96 13.81
C ALA A 388 -5.57 20.46 12.92
N LEU A 389 -5.57 19.16 12.61
CA LEU A 389 -6.61 18.56 11.78
C LEU A 389 -7.97 18.62 12.48
N ILE A 390 -8.04 18.21 13.74
CA ILE A 390 -9.27 18.25 14.53
C ILE A 390 -9.74 19.70 14.71
N ASN A 391 -8.83 20.61 15.06
CA ASN A 391 -9.12 22.04 15.22
C ASN A 391 -9.64 22.66 13.93
N ARG A 392 -9.14 22.25 12.77
CA ARG A 392 -9.65 22.69 11.47
C ARG A 392 -11.09 22.24 11.25
N VAL A 393 -11.43 21.01 11.61
CA VAL A 393 -12.83 20.52 11.54
C VAL A 393 -13.74 21.36 12.46
N LEU A 394 -13.33 21.57 13.71
CA LEU A 394 -14.11 22.35 14.67
C LEU A 394 -14.29 23.80 14.25
N GLN A 395 -13.24 24.42 13.69
CA GLN A 395 -13.28 25.77 13.11
C GLN A 395 -14.34 25.85 12.01
N LEU A 396 -14.29 24.97 11.01
CA LEU A 396 -15.23 25.00 9.89
C LEU A 396 -16.67 24.73 10.34
N SER A 397 -16.88 23.82 11.29
CA SER A 397 -18.21 23.57 11.88
C SER A 397 -18.73 24.81 12.63
N TYR A 398 -17.85 25.53 13.34
CA TYR A 398 -18.22 26.77 14.00
C TYR A 398 -18.57 27.88 13.00
N GLU A 399 -17.80 28.03 11.92
CA GLU A 399 -18.09 28.98 10.82
C GLU A 399 -19.43 28.69 10.14
N ARG A 400 -19.83 27.40 10.10
CA ARG A 400 -21.17 26.96 9.69
C ARG A 400 -22.26 27.16 10.75
N LYS A 401 -21.93 27.71 11.93
CA LYS A 401 -22.86 27.91 13.06
C LYS A 401 -23.43 26.61 13.64
N ASN A 402 -22.82 25.45 13.36
CA ASN A 402 -23.25 24.16 13.91
C ASN A 402 -23.13 24.09 15.44
N PHE A 403 -22.29 24.95 16.00
CA PHE A 403 -22.02 25.05 17.42
C PHE A 403 -22.59 26.33 18.05
N GLU A 404 -23.37 27.12 17.30
CA GLU A 404 -23.88 28.41 17.79
C GLU A 404 -24.78 28.24 19.03
N THR A 405 -25.50 27.13 19.12
CA THR A 405 -26.27 26.76 20.31
C THR A 405 -26.08 25.28 20.63
N ILE A 406 -25.46 24.96 21.77
CA ILE A 406 -25.37 23.60 22.29
C ILE A 406 -26.49 23.41 23.32
N ARG A 407 -27.48 22.58 22.98
CA ARG A 407 -28.53 22.16 23.93
C ARG A 407 -27.98 21.05 24.81
N GLN A 408 -27.94 21.28 26.11
CA GLN A 408 -27.58 20.26 27.09
C GLN A 408 -28.78 19.35 27.40
N SER A 409 -28.50 18.16 27.94
CA SER A 409 -29.50 17.16 28.38
C SER A 409 -30.49 17.72 29.41
N ASN A 410 -30.09 18.74 30.18
CA ASN A 410 -30.89 19.44 31.18
C ASN A 410 -31.77 20.57 30.59
N GLY A 411 -31.81 20.73 29.26
CA GLY A 411 -32.59 21.75 28.56
C GLY A 411 -31.93 23.14 28.48
N THR A 412 -30.76 23.34 29.10
CA THR A 412 -30.02 24.61 28.99
C THR A 412 -29.36 24.76 27.63
N VAL A 413 -29.24 26.00 27.16
CA VAL A 413 -28.62 26.34 25.87
C VAL A 413 -27.33 27.10 26.14
N LEU A 414 -26.20 26.54 25.73
CA LEU A 414 -24.91 27.23 25.75
C LEU A 414 -24.65 27.86 24.39
N LYS A 415 -24.35 29.16 24.38
CA LYS A 415 -23.99 29.88 23.16
C LYS A 415 -22.48 30.04 23.05
N LEU A 416 -21.86 29.41 22.04
CA LEU A 416 -20.42 29.51 21.85
C LEU A 416 -20.03 30.82 21.14
N LYS A 417 -19.06 31.53 21.71
CA LYS A 417 -18.54 32.82 21.22
C LYS A 417 -17.32 32.70 20.32
N ALA A 418 -16.65 31.55 20.35
CA ALA A 418 -15.53 31.22 19.49
C ALA A 418 -15.59 29.74 19.12
N ALA A 419 -14.86 29.37 18.06
CA ALA A 419 -14.69 27.98 17.69
C ALA A 419 -14.02 27.21 18.86
N PRO A 420 -14.58 26.08 19.30
CA PRO A 420 -13.93 25.25 20.30
C PRO A 420 -12.61 24.73 19.73
N THR A 421 -11.57 24.66 20.57
CA THR A 421 -10.29 24.08 20.18
C THR A 421 -9.94 22.92 21.10
N ILE A 422 -9.31 21.90 20.53
CA ILE A 422 -8.75 20.78 21.24
C ILE A 422 -7.26 21.01 21.48
N ASP A 423 -6.85 20.79 22.71
CA ASP A 423 -5.47 20.58 23.11
C ASP A 423 -5.38 19.26 23.88
N TYR A 424 -4.17 18.76 24.05
CA TYR A 424 -3.97 17.53 24.79
C TYR A 424 -3.34 17.79 26.15
N VAL A 425 -3.75 16.98 27.14
CA VAL A 425 -3.38 17.18 28.54
C VAL A 425 -2.84 15.91 29.15
N LYS A 426 -2.03 16.08 30.19
CA LYS A 426 -1.64 14.97 31.06
C LYS A 426 -2.88 14.40 31.74
N THR A 427 -2.83 13.10 32.04
CA THR A 427 -3.84 12.41 32.83
C THR A 427 -4.10 13.16 34.13
N PRO A 428 -5.36 13.57 34.42
CA PRO A 428 -5.71 14.20 35.68
C PRO A 428 -5.32 13.33 36.88
N ALA A 429 -4.88 13.97 37.98
CA ALA A 429 -4.48 13.27 39.18
C ALA A 429 -5.63 12.40 39.75
N GLY A 430 -5.33 11.15 40.08
CA GLY A 430 -6.30 10.19 40.62
C GLY A 430 -7.26 9.57 39.60
N ALA A 431 -7.17 9.92 38.30
CA ALA A 431 -7.96 9.28 37.27
C ALA A 431 -7.35 7.92 36.86
N VAL A 432 -8.15 6.86 36.91
CA VAL A 432 -7.79 5.57 36.31
C VAL A 432 -7.99 5.66 34.81
N LEU A 433 -6.92 5.41 34.04
CA LEU A 433 -6.92 5.48 32.57
C LEU A 433 -6.70 4.07 32.01
N LYS A 434 -7.63 3.60 31.17
CA LYS A 434 -7.42 2.35 30.43
C LYS A 434 -6.43 2.56 29.29
N PRO A 435 -5.75 1.51 28.79
CA PRO A 435 -4.80 1.65 27.69
C PRO A 435 -5.40 2.31 26.43
N GLN A 436 -6.68 2.06 26.14
CA GLN A 436 -7.40 2.60 24.96
C GLN A 436 -8.06 3.96 25.23
N GLU A 437 -7.63 4.65 26.28
CA GLU A 437 -8.17 5.96 26.67
C GLU A 437 -7.04 7.00 26.73
N ALA A 438 -7.35 8.23 26.36
CA ALA A 438 -6.48 9.39 26.58
C ALA A 438 -7.32 10.59 27.01
N PHE A 439 -6.69 11.58 27.67
CA PHE A 439 -7.36 12.81 28.05
C PHE A 439 -7.05 13.93 27.07
N VAL A 440 -8.10 14.67 26.72
CA VAL A 440 -8.03 15.86 25.89
C VAL A 440 -8.69 17.02 26.62
N LYS A 441 -8.34 18.22 26.20
CA LYS A 441 -8.82 19.48 26.76
C LYS A 441 -9.48 20.26 25.65
N LEU A 442 -10.75 20.60 25.85
CA LEU A 442 -11.55 21.38 24.93
C LEU A 442 -11.65 22.79 25.49
N HIS A 443 -10.97 23.75 24.86
CA HIS A 443 -11.10 25.15 25.19
C HIS A 443 -12.39 25.70 24.59
N VAL A 444 -13.27 26.24 25.45
CA VAL A 444 -14.57 26.76 25.06
C VAL A 444 -14.76 28.18 25.57
N SER A 445 -15.36 29.02 24.73
CA SER A 445 -15.78 30.38 25.07
C SER A 445 -17.28 30.45 25.03
N VAL A 446 -17.92 30.65 26.17
CA VAL A 446 -19.38 30.55 26.33
C VAL A 446 -19.96 31.89 26.75
N GLU A 447 -21.01 32.33 26.06
CA GLU A 447 -21.88 33.41 26.54
C GLU A 447 -22.94 32.84 27.47
N ASN A 448 -23.08 33.49 28.62
CA ASN A 448 -24.05 33.15 29.64
C ASN A 448 -24.79 34.40 30.10
N GLU A 449 -26.03 34.23 30.54
CA GLU A 449 -26.89 35.27 31.11
C GLU A 449 -27.12 34.99 32.60
N PRO A 450 -26.16 35.33 33.47
CA PRO A 450 -26.24 35.02 34.89
C PRO A 450 -27.28 35.93 35.55
N ASN A 451 -28.30 35.34 36.17
CA ASN A 451 -29.22 36.08 37.03
C ASN A 451 -28.55 36.40 38.39
N HIS A 452 -27.59 37.33 38.40
CA HIS A 452 -26.82 37.67 39.60
C HIS A 452 -26.36 39.14 39.64
N ILE A 453 -26.64 39.85 40.73
CA ILE A 453 -26.41 41.30 40.89
C ILE A 453 -24.93 41.74 40.73
N ALA A 454 -23.99 40.84 40.98
CA ALA A 454 -22.55 41.10 40.86
C ALA A 454 -22.00 40.97 39.42
N LEU A 455 -22.80 40.45 38.48
CA LEU A 455 -22.45 40.24 37.08
C LEU A 455 -23.35 41.11 36.21
N LYS A 456 -22.88 41.42 35.00
CA LYS A 456 -23.75 42.02 33.97
C LYS A 456 -24.70 40.96 33.40
N ASP A 457 -25.77 41.44 32.78
CA ASP A 457 -26.81 40.59 32.15
C ASP A 457 -26.25 39.60 31.12
N LYS A 458 -25.13 39.93 30.47
CA LYS A 458 -24.39 39.05 29.56
C LYS A 458 -22.92 39.02 29.92
N ILE A 459 -22.41 37.80 30.10
CA ILE A 459 -21.00 37.56 30.36
C ILE A 459 -20.43 36.56 29.36
N VAL A 460 -19.14 36.69 29.06
CA VAL A 460 -18.39 35.69 28.31
C VAL A 460 -17.36 35.10 29.27
N ILE A 461 -17.35 33.78 29.32
CA ILE A 461 -16.44 33.01 30.15
C ILE A 461 -15.67 32.06 29.22
N ASP A 462 -14.36 32.11 29.33
CA ASP A 462 -13.49 31.11 28.72
C ASP A 462 -13.07 30.11 29.80
N PHE A 463 -13.19 28.82 29.51
CA PHE A 463 -12.75 27.76 30.41
C PHE A 463 -12.48 26.50 29.59
N ASP A 464 -11.88 25.52 30.25
CA ASP A 464 -11.54 24.28 29.58
C ASP A 464 -12.33 23.09 30.12
N ILE A 465 -12.81 22.28 29.19
CA ILE A 465 -13.47 21.02 29.48
C ILE A 465 -12.45 19.90 29.30
N ILE A 466 -12.26 19.09 30.34
CA ILE A 466 -11.49 17.87 30.27
C ILE A 466 -12.42 16.75 29.79
N ALA A 467 -12.04 16.10 28.69
CA ALA A 467 -12.75 14.98 28.11
C ALA A 467 -11.83 13.77 27.95
N LYS A 468 -12.42 12.57 28.04
CA LYS A 468 -11.78 11.30 27.72
C LYS A 468 -12.03 10.97 26.25
N LEU A 469 -10.96 10.77 25.51
CA LEU A 469 -10.99 10.13 24.20
C LEU A 469 -10.92 8.61 24.42
N ARG A 470 -11.99 7.89 24.11
CA ARG A 470 -12.11 6.43 24.32
C ARG A 470 -12.43 5.70 23.03
N GLN A 471 -11.92 4.49 22.86
CA GLN A 471 -12.33 3.65 21.74
C GLN A 471 -13.80 3.23 21.85
N LEU A 472 -14.53 3.24 20.74
CA LEU A 472 -15.88 2.68 20.66
C LEU A 472 -15.86 1.16 20.85
N SER A 473 -16.93 0.61 21.42
CA SER A 473 -17.03 -0.83 21.71
C SER A 473 -17.00 -1.72 20.47
N ASP A 474 -17.46 -1.20 19.33
CA ASP A 474 -17.42 -1.85 18.02
C ASP A 474 -16.06 -1.68 17.30
N LYS A 475 -15.10 -0.97 17.93
CA LYS A 475 -13.78 -0.64 17.40
C LYS A 475 -13.79 0.21 16.13
N SER A 476 -14.91 0.84 15.76
CA SER A 476 -15.03 1.63 14.53
C SER A 476 -14.33 2.99 14.60
N GLY A 477 -13.99 3.46 15.80
CA GLY A 477 -13.31 4.73 16.00
C GLY A 477 -13.15 5.11 17.46
N MET A 478 -12.85 6.39 17.68
CA MET A 478 -12.71 7.00 18.99
C MET A 478 -13.86 7.99 19.25
N GLN A 479 -14.26 8.12 20.50
CA GLN A 479 -15.35 8.99 20.94
C GLN A 479 -14.91 9.84 22.12
N LEU A 480 -15.42 11.08 22.17
CA LEU A 480 -15.18 12.00 23.28
C LEU A 480 -16.27 11.86 24.33
N GLN A 481 -15.86 11.63 25.57
CA GLN A 481 -16.70 11.58 26.75
C GLN A 481 -16.31 12.72 27.70
N LEU A 482 -17.27 13.53 28.13
CA LEU A 482 -17.03 14.60 29.09
C LEU A 482 -16.61 14.01 30.44
N HIS A 483 -15.66 14.64 31.12
CA HIS A 483 -15.16 14.17 32.42
C HIS A 483 -15.26 15.22 33.51
N SER A 484 -14.75 16.43 33.27
CA SER A 484 -14.76 17.51 34.25
C SER A 484 -14.49 18.87 33.60
N ILE A 485 -14.76 19.96 34.32
CA ILE A 485 -14.31 21.30 33.94
C ILE A 485 -13.03 21.64 34.72
N ASP A 486 -12.01 22.15 34.03
CA ASP A 486 -10.84 22.75 34.66
C ASP A 486 -11.21 24.17 35.11
N VAL A 487 -11.69 24.29 36.35
CA VAL A 487 -12.17 25.57 36.88
C VAL A 487 -11.06 26.58 37.13
N ASP A 488 -9.80 26.15 37.17
CA ASP A 488 -8.66 27.04 37.34
C ASP A 488 -8.22 27.68 36.03
N SER A 489 -8.69 27.16 34.90
CA SER A 489 -8.51 27.80 33.60
C SER A 489 -9.58 28.85 33.26
N LEU A 490 -10.51 29.10 34.19
CA LEU A 490 -11.54 30.12 34.06
C LEU A 490 -10.93 31.51 33.83
N VAL A 491 -11.21 32.10 32.67
CA VAL A 491 -10.92 33.50 32.38
C VAL A 491 -12.23 34.25 32.16
N MET A 492 -12.41 35.33 32.93
CA MET A 492 -13.54 36.24 32.79
C MET A 492 -13.04 37.68 32.90
N ASP A 493 -13.26 38.46 31.85
CA ASP A 493 -12.86 39.87 31.78
C ASP A 493 -13.63 40.71 32.81
N ASN A 494 -12.93 41.65 33.46
CA ASN A 494 -13.51 42.54 34.47
C ASN A 494 -14.62 43.45 33.93
N LYS A 495 -14.69 43.63 32.59
CA LYS A 495 -15.80 44.37 31.97
C LYS A 495 -17.17 43.74 32.19
N TYR A 496 -17.23 42.45 32.54
CA TYR A 496 -18.45 41.69 32.81
C TYR A 496 -18.92 41.76 34.27
N LEU A 497 -18.13 42.40 35.14
CA LEU A 497 -18.52 42.66 36.53
C LEU A 497 -19.40 43.92 36.61
N SER A 498 -20.44 43.86 37.43
CA SER A 498 -21.24 45.05 37.80
C SER A 498 -20.44 45.97 38.73
N LEU A 499 -20.97 47.16 39.05
CA LEU A 499 -20.35 48.07 40.04
C LEU A 499 -20.10 47.36 41.39
N VAL A 500 -21.06 46.53 41.83
CA VAL A 500 -20.94 45.73 43.06
C VAL A 500 -19.93 44.59 42.89
N GLY A 501 -19.92 43.92 41.73
CA GLY A 501 -18.96 42.84 41.44
C GLY A 501 -17.50 43.29 41.39
N LYS A 502 -17.24 44.54 40.96
CA LYS A 502 -15.90 45.13 40.94
C LYS A 502 -15.31 45.35 42.33
N LEU A 503 -16.13 45.42 43.38
CA LEU A 503 -15.65 45.55 44.76
C LEU A 503 -15.14 44.22 45.33
N MET A 504 -15.58 43.09 44.77
CA MET A 504 -15.20 41.74 45.23
C MET A 504 -14.97 40.78 44.06
N PRO A 505 -14.07 41.11 43.11
CA PRO A 505 -13.90 40.33 41.87
C PRO A 505 -13.49 38.89 42.14
N GLY A 506 -12.68 38.65 43.19
CA GLY A 506 -12.28 37.30 43.61
C GLY A 506 -13.45 36.44 44.05
N LYS A 507 -14.36 36.97 44.88
CA LYS A 507 -15.55 36.22 45.33
C LYS A 507 -16.51 35.89 44.19
N VAL A 508 -16.69 36.83 43.26
CA VAL A 508 -17.54 36.61 42.07
C VAL A 508 -16.95 35.50 41.20
N ARG A 509 -15.64 35.51 40.97
CA ARG A 509 -14.96 34.47 40.18
C ARG A 509 -15.01 33.11 40.87
N GLU A 510 -14.80 33.02 42.17
CA GLU A 510 -14.94 31.76 42.91
C GLU A 510 -16.39 31.23 42.88
N GLY A 511 -17.40 32.09 42.99
CA GLY A 511 -18.80 31.68 42.82
C GLY A 511 -19.13 31.15 41.42
N VAL A 512 -18.50 31.71 40.37
CA VAL A 512 -18.60 31.16 39.00
C VAL A 512 -17.90 29.81 38.91
N LYS A 513 -16.73 29.64 39.53
CA LYS A 513 -16.04 28.34 39.59
C LYS A 513 -16.91 27.29 40.30
N ASP A 514 -17.52 27.62 41.43
CA ASP A 514 -18.40 26.70 42.17
C ASP A 514 -19.56 26.23 41.30
N ARG A 515 -20.18 27.13 40.54
CA ARG A 515 -21.26 26.76 39.60
C ARG A 515 -20.79 25.84 38.48
N LEU A 516 -19.56 26.03 37.96
CA LEU A 516 -18.98 25.11 36.97
C LEU A 516 -18.62 23.75 37.59
N ARG A 517 -18.18 23.71 38.86
CA ARG A 517 -17.99 22.45 39.61
C ARG A 517 -19.30 21.71 39.75
N GLU A 518 -20.38 22.40 40.11
CA GLU A 518 -21.72 21.81 40.21
C GLU A 518 -22.22 21.26 38.87
N GLN A 519 -22.06 22.02 37.78
CA GLN A 519 -22.46 21.57 36.43
C GLN A 519 -21.73 20.32 35.96
N SER A 520 -20.45 20.17 36.33
CA SER A 520 -19.64 19.02 35.91
C SER A 520 -19.60 17.87 36.93
N ALA A 521 -20.25 18.02 38.09
CA ALA A 521 -20.21 17.02 39.16
C ALA A 521 -20.76 15.65 38.71
N GLY A 522 -21.75 15.64 37.81
CA GLY A 522 -22.35 14.42 37.27
C GLY A 522 -21.55 13.74 36.15
N TRP A 523 -20.63 14.44 35.49
CA TRP A 523 -19.93 13.93 34.29
C TRP A 523 -18.95 12.79 34.58
N LYS A 524 -18.49 12.66 35.84
CA LYS A 524 -17.66 11.53 36.25
C LYS A 524 -18.45 10.23 36.39
N THR A 525 -19.76 10.33 36.59
CA THR A 525 -20.65 9.19 36.89
C THR A 525 -21.65 8.88 35.78
N VAL A 526 -21.96 9.85 34.93
CA VAL A 526 -22.85 9.71 33.78
C VAL A 526 -22.00 9.77 32.51
N ASP A 527 -22.14 8.78 31.63
CA ASP A 527 -21.49 8.74 30.32
C ASP A 527 -22.09 9.84 29.40
N GLU A 528 -21.72 11.09 29.65
CA GLU A 528 -22.04 12.20 28.75
C GLU A 528 -21.06 12.22 27.58
N VAL A 529 -21.58 11.83 26.42
CA VAL A 529 -20.82 11.64 25.20
C VAL A 529 -21.09 12.78 24.24
N ILE A 530 -20.03 13.34 23.65
CA ILE A 530 -20.18 14.30 22.55
C ILE A 530 -20.58 13.53 21.28
N PRO A 531 -21.69 13.89 20.60
CA PRO A 531 -22.12 13.24 19.37
C PRO A 531 -21.03 13.27 18.29
N GLY A 532 -20.86 12.14 17.61
CA GLY A 532 -19.83 11.94 16.59
C GLY A 532 -18.66 11.07 17.08
N SER A 533 -17.87 10.59 16.14
CA SER A 533 -16.66 9.81 16.40
C SER A 533 -15.54 10.29 15.48
N LEU A 534 -14.30 10.18 15.97
CA LEU A 534 -13.11 10.24 15.13
C LEU A 534 -12.98 8.85 14.49
N PRO A 535 -13.29 8.71 13.19
CA PRO A 535 -13.21 7.41 12.54
C PRO A 535 -11.75 6.97 12.50
N LEU A 536 -11.50 5.72 12.90
CA LEU A 536 -10.23 5.07 12.64
C LEU A 536 -10.41 4.14 11.46
N PRO A 537 -9.42 4.03 10.56
CA PRO A 537 -9.50 3.06 9.49
C PRO A 537 -9.61 1.68 10.14
N PRO A 538 -10.75 0.97 10.01
CA PRO A 538 -10.95 -0.32 10.68
C PRO A 538 -10.07 -1.41 10.06
N VAL A 539 -9.58 -1.15 8.84
CA VAL A 539 -8.80 -2.06 8.00
C VAL A 539 -7.77 -1.25 7.20
N ILE A 540 -6.52 -1.71 7.16
CA ILE A 540 -5.50 -1.27 6.20
C ILE A 540 -5.00 -2.51 5.46
N LEU A 541 -4.96 -2.50 4.12
CA LEU A 541 -4.52 -3.66 3.31
C LEU A 541 -5.32 -4.97 3.55
N GLY A 542 -6.60 -4.87 3.92
CA GLY A 542 -7.39 -6.06 4.33
C GLY A 542 -7.05 -6.56 5.74
N ILE A 543 -6.09 -5.94 6.42
CA ILE A 543 -5.67 -6.26 7.78
C ILE A 543 -6.48 -5.40 8.75
N LYS A 544 -7.26 -6.05 9.61
CA LYS A 544 -7.95 -5.36 10.72
C LYS A 544 -6.93 -4.82 11.71
N LEU A 545 -7.20 -3.66 12.27
CA LEU A 545 -6.33 -3.01 13.24
C LEU A 545 -6.97 -3.03 14.61
N ASP A 546 -6.20 -3.40 15.63
CA ASP A 546 -6.62 -3.35 17.02
C ASP A 546 -5.81 -2.27 17.75
N ILE A 547 -6.51 -1.36 18.43
CA ILE A 547 -5.85 -0.37 19.27
C ILE A 547 -5.37 -1.06 20.55
N ASN A 548 -4.05 -1.14 20.68
CA ASN A 548 -3.40 -1.59 21.90
C ASN A 548 -3.42 -0.46 22.94
N ARG A 549 -2.96 0.73 22.53
CA ARG A 549 -2.84 1.88 23.42
C ARG A 549 -3.07 3.20 22.69
N VAL A 550 -3.67 4.16 23.38
CA VAL A 550 -3.74 5.57 22.96
C VAL A 550 -2.91 6.39 23.93
N ALA A 551 -2.12 7.31 23.40
CA ALA A 551 -1.35 8.26 24.17
C ALA A 551 -1.45 9.64 23.55
N VAL A 552 -1.08 10.63 24.35
CA VAL A 552 -0.91 12.01 23.92
C VAL A 552 0.56 12.33 24.07
N ASP A 553 1.16 12.91 23.04
CA ASP A 553 2.49 13.48 23.17
C ASP A 553 2.47 14.94 23.64
N PRO A 554 3.58 15.44 24.22
CA PRO A 554 3.67 16.84 24.66
C PRO A 554 3.55 17.88 23.52
N ASN A 555 3.78 17.45 22.28
CA ASN A 555 3.82 18.32 21.10
C ASN A 555 2.43 18.54 20.49
N GLY A 556 1.38 17.91 21.02
CA GLY A 556 0.03 18.10 20.52
C GLY A 556 -0.37 17.08 19.46
N HIS A 557 0.05 15.81 19.60
CA HIS A 557 -0.44 14.69 18.79
C HIS A 557 -1.12 13.62 19.64
N ILE A 558 -2.20 13.05 19.10
CA ILE A 558 -2.70 11.74 19.55
C ILE A 558 -1.84 10.69 18.87
N VAL A 559 -1.29 9.76 19.65
CA VAL A 559 -0.52 8.61 19.18
C VAL A 559 -1.30 7.35 19.51
N MET A 560 -1.69 6.61 18.48
CA MET A 560 -2.38 5.33 18.59
C MET A 560 -1.40 4.22 18.23
N TYR A 561 -1.16 3.33 19.19
CA TYR A 561 -0.38 2.12 19.02
C TYR A 561 -1.33 0.99 18.64
N LEU A 562 -1.08 0.41 17.48
CA LEU A 562 -1.95 -0.54 16.80
C LEU A 562 -1.20 -1.86 16.61
N ASP A 563 -1.92 -2.95 16.80
CA ASP A 563 -1.49 -4.29 16.41
C ASP A 563 -2.26 -4.73 15.17
N TYR A 564 -1.60 -5.51 14.31
CA TYR A 564 -2.32 -6.24 13.28
C TYR A 564 -3.21 -7.27 13.97
N ALA A 565 -4.52 -7.17 13.77
CA ALA A 565 -5.44 -8.14 14.33
C ALA A 565 -4.99 -9.53 13.90
N LYS A 566 -5.01 -10.48 14.82
CA LYS A 566 -4.76 -11.89 14.50
C LYS A 566 -5.84 -12.29 13.51
N THR A 567 -5.50 -12.25 12.22
CA THR A 567 -6.37 -12.78 11.17
C THR A 567 -6.62 -14.22 11.57
N GLY A 568 -7.88 -14.49 11.94
CA GLY A 568 -8.32 -15.84 12.24
C GLY A 568 -8.20 -16.65 10.97
N ALA A 569 -7.01 -17.20 10.73
CA ALA A 569 -6.85 -18.37 9.89
C ALA A 569 -7.67 -19.45 10.59
N LYS A 570 -8.94 -19.59 10.19
CA LYS A 570 -9.59 -20.88 10.33
C LYS A 570 -8.71 -21.86 9.56
N LYS A 571 -8.08 -22.77 10.29
CA LYS A 571 -7.43 -23.95 9.74
C LYS A 571 -8.41 -24.74 8.88
#